data_AF-A0A7V8UCR8-F1
#
_entry.id   AF-A0A7V8UCR8-F1
#
_cell.length_a   1.000
_cell.length_b   1.000
_cell.length_c   1.000
_cell.angle_alpha   90.00
_cell.angle_beta   90.00
_cell.angle_gamma   90.00
#
_symmetry.space_group_name_H-M   'P 1'
#
loop_
_entity.id
_entity.type
_entity.pdbx_description
1 polymer ?
#
loop_
_entity_poly.entity_id
_entity_poly.type
_entity_poly.pdbx_seq_one_letter_code
_entity_poly.pdbx_strand_id
1 'polypeptide(L)'
;MPGCRCLFLLYALPCLPLWAADHVVHRCEDIDGQITFTTLSCGPGETLTLQSIHSFSPGYIEPMLPEAESRETSSNKTRRKEPTIVGRLEDRCGNLITPGQRREAIINQRIIAGMSQQDVESALGKPDTVKVRNSSTRYTYKTKKGRSAEVVFDEKGCVKT
;
A
#
# COMPACT_ATOMS: atom_id res chain seq x y z
N MET A 1 3.63 22.48 58.70
CA MET A 1 3.12 21.37 57.86
C MET A 1 2.29 21.94 56.71
N PRO A 2 2.86 22.10 55.49
CA PRO A 2 2.13 22.66 54.34
C PRO A 2 1.90 21.63 53.21
N GLY A 3 1.92 20.32 53.50
CA GLY A 3 1.80 19.27 52.47
C GLY A 3 0.36 18.96 52.00
N CYS A 4 -0.65 19.32 52.80
CA CYS A 4 -2.02 18.84 52.57
C CYS A 4 -2.83 19.71 51.58
N ARG A 5 -2.45 20.98 51.36
CA ARG A 5 -3.23 21.91 50.50
C ARG A 5 -2.90 21.80 49.00
N CYS A 6 -1.67 21.41 48.65
CA CYS A 6 -1.29 21.22 47.25
C CYS A 6 -1.86 19.94 46.63
N LEU A 7 -2.11 18.89 47.44
CA LEU A 7 -2.66 17.62 46.96
C LEU A 7 -4.11 17.73 46.50
N PHE A 8 -4.92 18.60 47.12
CA PHE A 8 -6.31 18.82 46.72
C PHE A 8 -6.45 19.57 45.38
N LEU A 9 -5.50 20.46 45.04
CA LEU A 9 -5.51 21.18 43.76
C LEU A 9 -5.19 20.26 42.57
N LEU A 10 -4.37 19.22 42.77
CA LEU A 10 -4.02 18.25 41.73
C LEU A 10 -5.17 17.28 41.40
N TYR A 11 -6.08 17.03 42.34
CA TYR A 11 -7.22 16.11 42.14
C TYR A 11 -8.40 16.76 41.38
N ALA A 12 -8.43 18.09 41.25
CA ALA A 12 -9.48 18.82 40.54
C ALA A 12 -9.18 19.06 39.05
N LEU A 13 -7.94 18.82 38.59
CA LEU A 13 -7.54 19.00 37.19
C LEU A 13 -8.17 18.03 36.15
N PRO A 14 -8.58 16.79 36.46
CA PRO A 14 -9.11 15.87 35.44
C PRO A 14 -10.57 16.16 35.03
N CYS A 15 -11.20 17.22 35.57
CA CYS A 15 -12.57 17.61 35.23
C CYS A 15 -12.68 18.72 34.18
N LEU A 16 -11.57 19.13 33.54
CA LEU A 16 -11.67 19.99 32.36
C LEU A 16 -12.19 19.13 31.20
N PRO A 17 -13.43 19.33 30.73
CA PRO A 17 -13.86 18.64 29.53
C PRO A 17 -12.92 19.09 28.41
N LEU A 18 -12.21 18.14 27.80
CA LEU A 18 -11.67 18.34 26.45
C LEU A 18 -12.89 18.50 25.53
N TRP A 19 -13.47 19.69 25.50
CA TRP A 19 -14.44 20.06 24.50
C TRP A 19 -13.69 20.04 23.18
N ALA A 20 -13.86 18.95 22.41
CA ALA A 20 -13.57 18.97 21.00
C ALA A 20 -14.35 20.16 20.42
N ALA A 21 -13.64 21.13 19.86
CA ALA A 21 -14.26 22.29 19.26
C ALA A 21 -15.08 21.83 18.05
N ASP A 22 -16.39 21.70 18.25
CA ASP A 22 -17.31 21.49 17.15
C ASP A 22 -17.45 22.83 16.42
N HIS A 23 -16.97 22.89 15.17
CA HIS A 23 -16.98 24.12 14.40
C HIS A 23 -18.24 24.16 13.56
N VAL A 24 -19.16 25.08 13.89
CA VAL A 24 -20.39 25.28 13.13
C VAL A 24 -20.12 26.29 12.00
N VAL A 25 -20.50 25.93 10.78
CA VAL A 25 -20.49 26.83 9.61
C VAL A 25 -21.88 27.02 9.06
N HIS A 26 -22.09 28.15 8.38
CA HIS A 26 -23.31 28.41 7.61
C HIS A 26 -23.13 27.90 6.19
N ARG A 27 -24.00 26.97 5.78
CA ARG A 27 -24.22 26.57 4.38
C ARG A 27 -25.28 27.49 3.80
N CYS A 28 -24.89 28.36 2.88
CA CYS A 28 -25.76 29.31 2.20
C CYS A 28 -26.06 28.79 0.79
N GLU A 29 -27.33 28.71 0.44
CA GLU A 29 -27.79 28.27 -0.89
C GLU A 29 -28.53 29.41 -1.58
N ASP A 30 -28.02 29.81 -2.75
CA ASP A 30 -28.58 30.88 -3.58
C ASP A 30 -29.71 30.37 -4.49
N ILE A 31 -30.47 31.28 -5.11
CA ILE A 31 -31.55 30.98 -6.05
C ILE A 31 -31.09 30.19 -7.29
N ASP A 32 -29.82 30.35 -7.68
CA ASP A 32 -29.18 29.61 -8.76
C ASP A 32 -28.64 28.24 -8.30
N GLY A 33 -28.88 27.86 -7.03
CA GLY A 33 -28.43 26.60 -6.43
C GLY A 33 -26.94 26.58 -6.10
N GLN A 34 -26.26 27.73 -6.10
CA GLN A 34 -24.87 27.83 -5.69
C GLN A 34 -24.76 27.71 -4.16
N ILE A 35 -23.89 26.81 -3.71
CA ILE A 35 -23.68 26.53 -2.28
C ILE A 35 -22.35 27.15 -1.84
N THR A 36 -22.42 28.04 -0.85
CA THR A 36 -21.25 28.68 -0.25
C THR A 36 -21.20 28.39 1.25
N PHE A 37 -20.01 28.12 1.77
CA PHE A 37 -19.79 27.92 3.21
C PHE A 37 -19.11 29.14 3.82
N THR A 38 -19.69 29.70 4.87
CA THR A 38 -19.19 30.90 5.55
C THR A 38 -19.34 30.79 7.06
N THR A 39 -18.45 31.46 7.80
CA THR A 39 -18.48 31.54 9.27
C THR A 39 -19.19 32.79 9.80
N LEU A 40 -19.58 33.72 8.91
CA LEU A 40 -20.15 35.01 9.30
C LEU A 40 -21.69 34.99 9.24
N SER A 41 -22.26 34.95 8.03
CA SER A 41 -23.70 34.85 7.77
C SER A 41 -23.95 34.74 6.27
N CYS A 42 -25.15 34.31 5.87
CA CYS A 42 -25.57 34.30 4.46
C CYS A 42 -26.03 35.69 3.99
N GLY A 43 -26.00 35.90 2.67
CA GLY A 43 -26.52 37.10 2.02
C GLY A 43 -28.04 37.21 2.09
N PRO A 44 -28.63 38.39 1.80
CA PRO A 44 -30.07 38.59 1.83
C PRO A 44 -30.74 37.79 0.70
N GLY A 45 -31.65 36.87 1.05
CA GLY A 45 -32.38 36.03 0.09
C GLY A 45 -31.80 34.62 -0.11
N GLU A 46 -30.64 34.33 0.50
CA GLU A 46 -30.05 32.99 0.50
C GLU A 46 -30.66 32.12 1.60
N THR A 47 -30.78 30.82 1.34
CA THR A 47 -31.27 29.85 2.34
C THR A 47 -30.13 29.43 3.25
N LEU A 48 -30.24 29.72 4.55
CA LEU A 48 -29.23 29.40 5.55
C LEU A 48 -29.51 28.03 6.18
N THR A 49 -28.52 27.14 6.13
CA THR A 49 -28.49 25.87 6.86
C THR A 49 -27.25 25.81 7.75
N LEU A 50 -27.42 25.53 9.04
CA LEU A 50 -26.27 25.34 9.95
C LEU A 50 -25.71 23.93 9.77
N GLN A 51 -24.39 23.83 9.57
CA GLN A 51 -23.70 22.57 9.43
C GLN A 51 -22.55 22.47 10.43
N SER A 52 -22.62 21.48 11.30
CA SER A 52 -21.55 21.13 12.24
C SER A 52 -20.44 20.40 11.48
N ILE A 53 -19.20 20.87 11.64
CA ILE A 53 -18.00 20.27 11.07
C ILE A 53 -17.19 19.66 12.20
N HIS A 54 -16.96 18.35 12.09
CA HIS A 54 -16.05 17.64 12.97
C HIS A 54 -14.63 17.65 12.38
N SER A 55 -13.65 18.10 13.17
CA SER A 55 -12.25 17.97 12.79
C SER A 55 -11.85 16.50 12.81
N PHE A 56 -11.16 16.03 11.75
CA PHE A 56 -10.71 14.65 11.66
C PHE A 56 -9.83 14.28 12.86
N SER A 57 -10.27 13.31 13.67
CA SER A 57 -9.52 12.82 14.83
C SER A 57 -8.49 11.78 14.37
N PRO A 58 -7.17 12.04 14.51
CA PRO A 58 -6.14 11.08 14.12
C PRO A 58 -6.21 9.86 15.03
N GLY A 59 -6.87 8.79 14.56
CA GLY A 59 -7.04 7.54 15.29
C GLY A 59 -8.42 6.89 15.10
N TYR A 60 -9.41 7.65 14.63
CA TYR A 60 -10.75 7.13 14.34
C TYR A 60 -10.99 7.12 12.83
N ILE A 61 -10.87 5.94 12.22
CA ILE A 61 -11.25 5.72 10.82
C ILE A 61 -12.73 5.35 10.86
N GLU A 62 -13.61 6.33 10.84
CA GLU A 62 -15.02 6.05 10.56
C GLU A 62 -15.12 5.70 9.06
N PRO A 63 -15.64 4.52 8.70
CA PRO A 63 -15.83 4.18 7.31
C PRO A 63 -16.91 5.11 6.73
N MET A 64 -16.49 6.17 6.04
CA MET A 64 -17.39 7.10 5.34
C MET A 64 -18.07 6.50 4.10
N LEU A 65 -17.97 5.18 3.92
CA LEU A 65 -18.62 4.46 2.84
C LEU A 65 -19.97 3.97 3.35
N PRO A 66 -21.08 4.25 2.65
CA PRO A 66 -22.36 3.66 3.01
C PRO A 66 -22.20 2.13 3.05
N GLU A 67 -22.79 1.51 4.07
CA GLU A 67 -22.85 0.05 4.20
C GLU A 67 -23.30 -0.51 2.86
N ALA A 68 -22.41 -1.18 2.15
CA ALA A 68 -22.76 -1.74 0.85
C ALA A 68 -23.83 -2.80 1.13
N GLU A 69 -25.07 -2.53 0.74
CA GLU A 69 -26.13 -3.53 0.74
C GLU A 69 -25.55 -4.76 0.05
N SER A 70 -25.36 -5.83 0.82
CA SER A 70 -24.95 -7.13 0.32
C SER A 70 -26.12 -7.74 -0.43
N ARG A 71 -26.52 -7.10 -1.54
CA ARG A 71 -27.20 -7.81 -2.61
C ARG A 71 -26.24 -8.91 -2.98
N GLU A 72 -26.67 -10.15 -2.72
CA GLU A 72 -26.03 -11.34 -3.23
C GLU A 72 -25.78 -11.11 -4.71
N THR A 73 -24.58 -10.66 -5.03
CA THR A 73 -24.16 -10.54 -6.40
C THR A 73 -24.09 -11.99 -6.82
N SER A 74 -25.09 -12.40 -7.60
CA SER A 74 -25.04 -13.59 -8.44
C SER A 74 -23.60 -13.77 -8.84
N SER A 75 -23.02 -14.92 -8.47
CA SER A 75 -21.65 -15.32 -8.76
C SER A 75 -21.45 -15.44 -10.27
N ASN A 76 -21.60 -14.31 -10.96
CA ASN A 76 -20.96 -14.06 -12.20
C ASN A 76 -19.50 -14.01 -11.82
N LYS A 77 -18.80 -15.13 -12.09
CA LYS A 77 -17.37 -15.16 -12.37
C LYS A 77 -17.08 -13.99 -13.30
N THR A 78 -16.84 -12.82 -12.73
CA THR A 78 -16.17 -11.73 -13.43
C THR A 78 -14.84 -12.35 -13.78
N ARG A 79 -14.71 -12.80 -15.05
CA ARG A 79 -13.45 -13.31 -15.57
C ARG A 79 -12.44 -12.24 -15.18
N ARG A 80 -11.52 -12.61 -14.29
CA ARG A 80 -10.51 -11.72 -13.74
C ARG A 80 -9.78 -11.13 -14.95
N LYS A 81 -10.14 -9.90 -15.34
CA LYS A 81 -9.53 -9.27 -16.50
C LYS A 81 -8.09 -9.04 -16.10
N GLU A 82 -7.17 -9.75 -16.77
CA GLU A 82 -5.76 -9.53 -16.52
C GLU A 82 -5.45 -8.06 -16.84
N PRO A 83 -4.81 -7.33 -15.92
CA PRO A 83 -4.47 -5.94 -16.17
C PRO A 83 -3.56 -5.86 -17.39
N THR A 84 -3.83 -4.91 -18.28
CA THR A 84 -2.98 -4.63 -19.43
C THR A 84 -1.66 -4.04 -18.94
N ILE A 85 -0.62 -4.87 -18.89
CA ILE A 85 0.72 -4.44 -18.48
C ILE A 85 1.38 -3.77 -19.69
N VAL A 86 1.51 -2.45 -19.65
CA VAL A 86 2.31 -1.68 -20.61
C VAL A 86 3.76 -1.61 -20.13
N GLY A 87 4.73 -1.86 -21.02
CA GLY A 87 6.16 -1.85 -20.68
C GLY A 87 6.72 -3.19 -20.18
N ARG A 88 6.35 -4.32 -20.81
CA ARG A 88 7.00 -5.60 -20.52
C ARG A 88 8.46 -5.55 -21.00
N LEU A 89 9.40 -5.74 -20.07
CA LEU A 89 10.79 -6.04 -20.42
C LEU A 89 10.79 -7.35 -21.22
N GLU A 90 11.24 -7.30 -22.46
CA GLU A 90 11.24 -8.47 -23.34
C GLU A 90 12.07 -9.60 -22.71
N ASP A 91 11.43 -10.76 -22.59
CA ASP A 91 12.03 -11.96 -22.02
C ASP A 91 13.10 -12.51 -22.97
N ARG A 92 14.36 -12.13 -22.74
CA ARG A 92 15.50 -12.56 -23.56
C ARG A 92 15.76 -14.07 -23.52
N CYS A 93 15.22 -14.75 -22.51
CA CYS A 93 15.43 -16.18 -22.26
C CYS A 93 14.44 -17.12 -22.96
N GLY A 94 13.60 -16.57 -23.85
CA GLY A 94 12.60 -17.32 -24.58
C GLY A 94 11.50 -17.84 -23.66
N ASN A 95 10.38 -18.26 -24.24
CA ASN A 95 9.23 -18.80 -23.50
C ASN A 95 9.48 -20.21 -22.93
N LEU A 96 10.68 -20.48 -22.41
CA LEU A 96 11.02 -21.74 -21.74
C LEU A 96 10.22 -21.95 -20.44
N ILE A 97 9.73 -20.85 -19.86
CA ILE A 97 8.93 -20.85 -18.63
C ILE A 97 7.68 -20.00 -18.79
N THR A 98 6.54 -20.50 -18.29
CA THR A 98 5.31 -19.71 -18.27
C THR A 98 5.38 -18.59 -17.22
N PRO A 99 4.68 -17.45 -17.41
CA PRO A 99 4.68 -16.37 -16.43
C PRO A 99 4.23 -16.79 -15.02
N GLY A 100 3.30 -17.75 -14.95
CA GLY A 100 2.84 -18.34 -13.68
C GLY A 100 3.94 -19.12 -12.97
N GLN A 101 4.61 -20.03 -13.69
CA GLN A 101 5.73 -20.80 -13.15
C GLN A 101 6.91 -19.91 -12.74
N ARG A 102 7.18 -18.83 -13.50
CA ARG A 102 8.21 -17.85 -13.13
C ARG A 102 7.91 -17.22 -11.77
N ARG A 103 6.70 -16.70 -11.58
CA ARG A 103 6.29 -16.08 -10.30
C ARG A 103 6.34 -17.08 -9.15
N GLU A 104 5.84 -18.29 -9.36
CA GLU A 104 5.84 -19.33 -8.34
C GLU A 104 7.27 -19.71 -7.92
N ALA A 105 8.17 -19.85 -8.87
CA ALA A 105 9.56 -20.19 -8.59
C ALA A 105 10.31 -19.05 -7.88
N ILE A 106 10.06 -17.79 -8.23
CA ILE A 106 10.60 -16.62 -7.50
C ILE A 106 10.11 -16.61 -6.05
N ILE A 107 8.81 -16.77 -5.83
CA ILE A 107 8.20 -16.76 -4.48
C ILE A 107 8.76 -17.90 -3.62
N ASN A 108 8.89 -19.09 -4.21
CA ASN A 108 9.40 -20.27 -3.52
C ASN A 108 10.94 -20.32 -3.46
N GLN A 109 11.65 -19.28 -3.92
CA GLN A 109 13.11 -19.21 -3.94
C GLN A 109 13.76 -20.41 -4.67
N ARG A 110 13.11 -20.90 -5.74
CA ARG A 110 13.58 -22.02 -6.56
C ARG A 110 14.09 -21.50 -7.89
N ILE A 111 15.25 -22.01 -8.30
CA ILE A 111 15.85 -21.69 -9.59
C ILE A 111 15.50 -22.77 -10.60
N ILE A 112 14.95 -22.36 -11.75
CA ILE A 112 14.58 -23.24 -12.86
C ILE A 112 15.29 -22.79 -14.14
N ALA A 113 15.44 -23.71 -15.10
CA ALA A 113 15.99 -23.41 -16.41
C ALA A 113 15.19 -22.29 -17.10
N GLY A 114 15.88 -21.38 -17.78
CA GLY A 114 15.21 -20.27 -18.51
C GLY A 114 14.85 -19.05 -17.66
N MET A 115 15.20 -19.01 -16.37
CA MET A 115 15.19 -17.77 -15.59
C MET A 115 16.26 -16.80 -16.08
N SER A 116 15.97 -15.49 -15.99
CA SER A 116 16.98 -14.44 -16.23
C SER A 116 17.85 -14.19 -14.99
N GLN A 117 19.01 -13.56 -15.18
CA GLN A 117 19.85 -13.11 -14.06
C GLN A 117 19.07 -12.25 -13.05
N GLN A 118 18.20 -11.36 -13.54
CA GLN A 118 17.37 -10.50 -12.68
C GLN A 118 16.36 -11.31 -11.85
N ASP A 119 15.77 -12.37 -12.42
CA ASP A 119 14.83 -13.24 -11.69
C ASP A 119 15.55 -13.99 -10.57
N VAL A 120 16.75 -14.50 -10.85
CA VAL A 120 17.58 -15.19 -9.86
C VAL A 120 18.00 -14.22 -8.73
N GLU A 121 18.39 -13.00 -9.08
CA GLU A 121 18.72 -11.96 -8.10
C GLU A 121 17.49 -11.50 -7.29
N SER A 122 16.30 -11.53 -7.88
CA SER A 122 15.06 -11.22 -7.17
C SER A 122 14.64 -12.36 -6.21
N ALA A 123 14.93 -13.61 -6.57
CA ALA A 123 14.59 -14.78 -5.77
C ALA A 123 15.58 -15.04 -4.62
N LEU A 124 16.89 -14.90 -4.88
CA LEU A 124 17.96 -15.24 -3.94
C LEU A 124 18.70 -14.03 -3.38
N GLY A 125 18.50 -12.84 -3.95
CA GLY A 125 19.28 -11.65 -3.64
C GLY A 125 20.57 -11.55 -4.45
N LYS A 126 21.46 -10.64 -4.04
CA LYS A 126 22.75 -10.43 -4.72
C LYS A 126 23.70 -11.62 -4.48
N PRO A 127 24.43 -12.08 -5.51
CA PRO A 127 25.43 -13.13 -5.36
C PRO A 127 26.64 -12.64 -4.56
N ASP A 128 27.32 -13.55 -3.86
CA ASP A 128 28.57 -13.25 -3.15
C ASP A 128 29.77 -13.17 -4.09
N THR A 129 29.73 -13.94 -5.17
CA THR A 129 30.82 -13.95 -6.17
C THR A 129 30.25 -14.16 -7.56
N VAL A 130 30.73 -13.35 -8.49
CA VAL A 130 30.39 -13.45 -9.91
C VAL A 130 31.66 -13.77 -10.69
N LYS A 131 31.62 -14.86 -11.47
CA LYS A 131 32.69 -15.23 -12.40
C LYS A 131 32.12 -15.20 -13.82
N VAL A 132 32.53 -14.21 -14.60
CA VAL A 132 32.15 -14.08 -16.00
C VAL A 132 33.20 -14.77 -16.87
N ARG A 133 32.77 -15.66 -17.77
CA ARG A 133 33.56 -16.22 -18.86
C ARG A 133 32.89 -15.85 -20.18
N ASN A 134 33.64 -15.86 -21.28
CA ASN A 134 33.17 -15.44 -22.60
C ASN A 134 31.82 -16.08 -23.01
N SER A 135 31.59 -17.34 -22.63
CA SER A 135 30.38 -18.09 -22.97
C SER A 135 29.44 -18.40 -21.78
N SER A 136 29.80 -18.00 -20.56
CA SER A 136 29.00 -18.32 -19.38
C SER A 136 29.27 -17.41 -18.20
N THR A 137 28.23 -16.99 -17.50
CA THR A 137 28.35 -16.28 -16.22
C THR A 137 28.00 -17.21 -15.07
N ARG A 138 28.75 -17.19 -13.98
CA ARG A 138 28.57 -18.09 -12.84
C ARG A 138 28.41 -17.27 -11.58
N TYR A 139 27.27 -17.44 -10.92
CA TYR A 139 26.95 -16.81 -9.64
C TYR A 139 27.11 -17.83 -8.54
N THR A 140 27.81 -17.44 -7.47
CA THR A 140 27.97 -18.27 -6.27
C THR A 140 27.33 -17.57 -5.09
N TYR A 141 26.49 -18.31 -4.38
CA TYR A 141 25.80 -17.90 -3.16
C TYR A 141 26.30 -18.74 -2.00
N LYS A 142 26.93 -18.13 -1.01
CA LYS A 142 27.44 -18.75 0.20
C LYS A 142 26.45 -18.51 1.34
N THR A 143 25.81 -19.57 1.80
CA THR A 143 24.97 -19.48 2.99
C THR A 143 25.84 -19.56 4.25
N LYS A 144 25.44 -18.85 5.31
CA LYS A 144 26.13 -18.86 6.61
C LYS A 144 26.21 -20.26 7.25
N LYS A 145 25.38 -21.20 6.81
CA LYS A 145 25.35 -22.60 7.29
C LYS A 145 26.32 -23.52 6.53
N GLY A 146 27.28 -22.97 5.77
CA GLY A 146 28.30 -23.74 5.05
C GLY A 146 27.82 -24.41 3.76
N ARG A 147 26.57 -24.18 3.33
CA ARG A 147 26.07 -24.62 2.02
C ARG A 147 26.31 -23.54 0.99
N SER A 148 26.87 -23.88 -0.16
CA SER A 148 26.99 -22.99 -1.31
C SER A 148 26.04 -23.42 -2.42
N ALA A 149 25.27 -22.49 -2.96
CA ALA A 149 24.52 -22.68 -4.19
C ALA A 149 25.25 -22.01 -5.34
N GLU A 150 25.17 -22.61 -6.51
CA GLU A 150 25.82 -22.12 -7.71
C GLU A 150 24.85 -22.13 -8.87
N VAL A 151 24.82 -21.02 -9.61
CA VAL A 151 23.93 -20.84 -10.76
C VAL A 151 24.79 -20.44 -11.95
N VAL A 152 24.63 -21.18 -13.05
CA VAL A 152 25.35 -20.92 -14.30
C VAL A 152 24.37 -20.37 -15.32
N PHE A 153 24.80 -19.31 -16.00
CA PHE A 153 24.05 -18.64 -17.04
C PHE A 153 24.75 -18.84 -18.39
N ASP A 154 23.96 -19.02 -19.44
CA ASP A 154 24.41 -19.01 -20.83
C ASP A 154 24.74 -17.58 -21.30
N GLU A 155 25.28 -17.46 -22.52
CA GLU A 155 25.62 -16.20 -23.20
C GLU A 155 24.47 -15.18 -23.25
N LYS A 156 23.23 -15.67 -23.28
CA LYS A 156 22.02 -14.83 -23.29
C LYS A 156 21.60 -14.34 -21.89
N GLY A 157 22.32 -14.75 -20.84
CA GLY A 157 21.99 -14.41 -19.45
C GLY A 157 20.89 -15.28 -18.84
N CYS A 158 20.72 -16.49 -19.36
CA CYS A 158 19.64 -17.41 -18.99
C CYS A 158 20.19 -18.59 -18.20
N VAL A 159 19.50 -19.01 -17.16
CA VAL A 159 19.95 -20.13 -16.33
C VAL A 159 20.01 -21.42 -17.16
N LYS A 160 21.20 -22.02 -17.16
CA LYS A 160 21.49 -23.35 -17.70
C LYS A 160 21.50 -24.34 -16.54
N THR A 161 20.50 -25.20 -16.47
CA THR A 161 20.46 -26.33 -15.51
C THR A 161 21.02 -27.58 -16.13
#